data_AF-G2G8F0-F1
#
_entry.id   AF-G2G8F0-F1
#
_cell.length_a   1.000
_cell.length_b   1.000
_cell.length_c   1.000
_cell.angle_alpha   90.00
_cell.angle_beta   90.00
_cell.angle_gamma   90.00
#
_symmetry.space_group_name_H-M   'P 1'
#
loop_
_entity.id
_entity.type
_entity.pdbx_description
1 polymer ?
#
loop_
_entity_poly.entity_id
_entity_poly.type
_entity_poly.pdbx_seq_one_letter_code
_entity_poly.pdbx_strand_id
1 'polypeptide(L)'
;MRHAHWWQRRWVRHAALSTLLVLCGLVILAMVREQTGPEGFLVGLGLAVLPVPLLVAVFRWLDRVEPCPWRTMVFSFAWGACAAALIAIVANSFATRWIATATADPSRADTLGATVIAPVVEESAKGAAVVLILLFRRRDFTGVLDGVVMAGVTGAGFAFTENILYLGTAFGTDQLTGGSGLASVTAATFFVRVVMSPFAHPLFTVFTGIGLGVAAQSGERRRARRVLLPLLGLLLAMGMHALWNGSSNFGEFGFFAVYAAFMVPAFGLLTWLAIWTRQRELRTVREELAAYVAADWLSPAEPFALGSMRDRRTARRFARRHGGRAAARTVARYEAYATSLALLRHGGRRGRARADFVERERELLHALWRRRETARPALEHAVAVRAWPGPWYGTPVPGHPQPRLQVHGPLNGPGREPGHEPPDGPGGGRGAPYPAYRPYRS
;
A
#
# COMPACT_ATOMS: atom_id res chain seq x y z
N MET A 1 -27.92 -26.78 -9.76
CA MET A 1 -27.04 -25.59 -9.68
C MET A 1 -27.92 -24.40 -9.29
N ARG A 2 -27.77 -23.84 -8.07
CA ARG A 2 -28.57 -22.67 -7.66
C ARG A 2 -28.03 -21.43 -8.38
N HIS A 3 -28.85 -20.84 -9.27
CA HIS A 3 -28.50 -19.57 -9.90
C HIS A 3 -28.22 -18.52 -8.82
N ALA A 4 -27.06 -17.87 -8.91
CA ALA A 4 -26.74 -16.76 -8.00
C ALA A 4 -27.84 -15.71 -8.12
N HIS A 5 -28.53 -15.44 -7.02
CA HIS A 5 -29.59 -14.43 -6.99
C HIS A 5 -29.05 -13.08 -7.50
N TRP A 6 -29.88 -12.28 -8.15
CA TRP A 6 -29.45 -11.04 -8.82
C TRP A 6 -28.67 -10.08 -7.88
N TRP A 7 -29.01 -10.03 -6.59
CA TRP A 7 -28.30 -9.26 -5.55
C TRP A 7 -26.90 -9.78 -5.20
N GLN A 8 -26.55 -11.00 -5.59
CA GLN A 8 -25.22 -11.57 -5.40
C GLN A 8 -24.25 -11.16 -6.51
N ARG A 9 -24.73 -10.51 -7.58
CA ARG A 9 -23.87 -9.99 -8.65
C ARG A 9 -22.95 -8.88 -8.11
N ARG A 10 -21.68 -8.93 -8.49
CA ARG A 10 -20.64 -7.99 -8.01
C ARG A 10 -21.00 -6.52 -8.29
N TRP A 11 -21.62 -6.23 -9.43
CA TRP A 11 -22.01 -4.87 -9.79
C TRP A 11 -23.12 -4.32 -8.89
N VAL A 12 -24.10 -5.14 -8.48
CA VAL A 12 -25.17 -4.73 -7.56
C VAL A 12 -24.61 -4.36 -6.20
N ARG A 13 -23.68 -5.16 -5.68
CA ARG A 13 -23.00 -4.88 -4.39
C ARG A 13 -22.19 -3.58 -4.44
N HIS A 14 -21.48 -3.33 -5.53
CA HIS A 14 -20.74 -2.08 -5.72
C HIS A 14 -21.67 -0.88 -5.86
N ALA A 15 -22.75 -1.00 -6.64
CA ALA A 15 -23.75 0.05 -6.78
C ALA A 15 -24.39 0.39 -5.43
N ALA A 16 -24.89 -0.61 -4.69
CA ALA A 16 -25.50 -0.41 -3.38
C ALA A 16 -24.56 0.26 -2.38
N LEU A 17 -23.30 -0.18 -2.32
CA LEU A 17 -22.29 0.43 -1.44
C LEU A 17 -21.96 1.87 -1.85
N SER A 18 -21.81 2.14 -3.15
CA SER A 18 -21.58 3.49 -3.65
C SER A 18 -22.77 4.41 -3.37
N THR A 19 -24.00 3.95 -3.59
CA THR A 19 -25.21 4.70 -3.27
C THR A 19 -25.29 5.00 -1.78
N LEU A 20 -25.02 4.01 -0.91
CA LEU A 20 -24.98 4.20 0.54
C LEU A 20 -23.97 5.29 0.93
N LEU A 21 -22.74 5.20 0.43
CA LEU A 21 -21.69 6.19 0.75
C LEU A 21 -22.03 7.58 0.23
N VAL A 22 -22.62 7.69 -0.97
CA VAL A 22 -23.08 8.98 -1.53
C VAL A 22 -24.19 9.56 -0.66
N LEU A 23 -25.18 8.76 -0.27
CA LEU A 23 -26.26 9.22 0.62
C LEU A 23 -25.71 9.66 1.97
N CYS A 24 -24.83 8.88 2.59
CA CYS A 24 -24.16 9.28 3.84
C CYS A 24 -23.38 10.60 3.65
N GLY A 25 -22.69 10.75 2.52
CA GLY A 25 -21.94 11.95 2.16
C GLY A 25 -22.83 13.19 2.00
N LEU A 26 -23.97 13.05 1.33
CA LEU A 26 -24.94 14.13 1.17
C LEU A 26 -25.53 14.54 2.51
N VAL A 27 -25.94 13.58 3.33
CA VAL A 27 -26.50 13.85 4.67
C VAL A 27 -25.47 14.55 5.55
N ILE A 28 -24.23 14.04 5.61
CA ILE A 28 -23.23 14.65 6.50
C ILE A 28 -22.84 16.07 6.03
N LEU A 29 -22.70 16.30 4.73
CA LEU A 29 -22.43 17.64 4.20
C LEU A 29 -23.60 18.60 4.45
N ALA A 30 -24.85 18.13 4.35
CA ALA A 30 -26.02 18.92 4.69
C ALA A 30 -26.03 19.30 6.19
N MET A 31 -25.78 18.34 7.08
CA MET A 31 -25.69 18.59 8.53
C MET A 31 -24.57 19.59 8.87
N VAL A 32 -23.38 19.42 8.27
CA VAL A 32 -22.26 20.35 8.51
C VAL A 32 -22.58 21.75 7.98
N ARG A 33 -23.23 21.86 6.80
CA ARG A 33 -23.69 23.14 6.25
C ARG A 33 -24.74 23.80 7.14
N GLU A 34 -25.67 23.04 7.71
CA GLU A 34 -26.66 23.57 8.66
C GLU A 34 -26.00 24.11 9.93
N GLN A 35 -24.97 23.42 10.45
CA GLN A 35 -24.26 23.84 11.67
C GLN A 35 -23.33 25.04 11.46
N THR A 36 -22.69 25.14 10.30
CA THR A 36 -21.65 26.15 10.03
C THR A 36 -22.15 27.34 9.20
N GLY A 37 -23.35 27.24 8.63
CA GLY A 37 -23.85 28.16 7.62
C GLY A 37 -23.15 27.97 6.25
N PRO A 38 -23.69 28.58 5.17
CA PRO A 38 -23.16 28.39 3.82
C PRO A 38 -21.72 28.87 3.63
N GLU A 39 -21.37 30.04 4.19
CA GLU A 39 -20.03 30.62 4.06
C GLU A 39 -18.99 29.84 4.87
N GLY A 40 -19.30 29.56 6.15
CA GLY A 40 -18.45 28.73 7.01
C GLY A 40 -18.21 27.36 6.40
N PHE A 41 -19.24 26.73 5.84
CA PHE A 41 -19.11 25.46 5.10
C PHE A 41 -18.12 25.56 3.94
N LEU A 42 -18.21 26.60 3.09
CA LEU A 42 -17.33 26.76 1.93
C LEU A 42 -15.88 27.03 2.35
N VAL A 43 -15.66 27.88 3.35
CA VAL A 43 -14.32 28.16 3.90
C VAL A 43 -13.73 26.89 4.53
N GLY A 44 -14.50 26.22 5.39
CA GLY A 44 -14.11 24.97 6.03
C GLY A 44 -13.77 23.89 5.00
N LEU A 45 -14.59 23.74 3.96
CA LEU A 45 -14.35 22.82 2.85
C LEU A 45 -13.05 23.15 2.12
N GLY A 46 -12.84 24.41 1.74
CA GLY A 46 -11.63 24.84 1.04
C GLY A 46 -10.35 24.54 1.83
N LEU A 47 -10.35 24.85 3.13
CA LEU A 47 -9.21 24.62 4.01
C LEU A 47 -8.99 23.14 4.33
N ALA A 48 -10.06 22.37 4.54
CA ALA A 48 -9.98 20.94 4.87
C ALA A 48 -9.43 20.07 3.72
N VAL A 49 -9.54 20.52 2.46
CA VAL A 49 -8.97 19.83 1.30
C VAL A 49 -7.43 19.84 1.32
N LEU A 50 -6.79 20.89 1.85
CA LEU A 50 -5.34 21.09 1.78
C LEU A 50 -4.48 19.90 2.27
N PRO A 51 -4.74 19.28 3.43
CA PRO A 51 -3.93 18.15 3.90
C PRO A 51 -4.19 16.84 3.12
N VAL A 52 -5.32 16.70 2.43
CA VAL A 52 -5.75 15.42 1.83
C VAL A 52 -4.75 14.90 0.78
N PRO A 53 -4.31 15.68 -0.23
CA PRO A 53 -3.34 15.21 -1.21
C PRO A 53 -2.01 14.78 -0.58
N LEU A 54 -1.55 15.49 0.46
CA LEU A 54 -0.31 15.17 1.17
C LEU A 54 -0.43 13.84 1.91
N LEU A 55 -1.50 13.67 2.71
CA LEU A 55 -1.74 12.44 3.47
C LEU A 55 -1.90 11.23 2.52
N VAL A 56 -2.69 11.37 1.46
CA VAL A 56 -2.86 10.32 0.44
C VAL A 56 -1.51 10.01 -0.21
N ALA A 57 -0.69 11.01 -0.55
CA ALA A 57 0.63 10.78 -1.13
C ALA A 57 1.58 10.04 -0.17
N VAL A 58 1.54 10.34 1.13
CA VAL A 58 2.33 9.65 2.18
C VAL A 58 1.92 8.19 2.30
N PHE A 59 0.62 7.91 2.47
CA PHE A 59 0.13 6.53 2.52
C PHE A 59 0.41 5.78 1.21
N ARG A 60 0.32 6.48 0.07
CA ARG A 60 0.68 5.90 -1.22
C ARG A 60 2.16 5.67 -1.40
N TRP A 61 3.01 6.40 -0.67
CA TRP A 61 4.44 6.20 -0.62
C TRP A 61 4.82 4.99 0.24
N LEU A 62 4.13 4.80 1.36
CA LEU A 62 4.27 3.62 2.22
C LEU A 62 3.90 2.35 1.45
N ASP A 63 2.75 2.36 0.79
CA ASP A 63 2.17 1.28 -0.03
C ASP A 63 2.92 0.97 -1.35
N ARG A 64 4.13 1.49 -1.58
CA ARG A 64 4.77 1.35 -2.90
C ARG A 64 5.34 -0.04 -3.22
N VAL A 65 5.50 -0.91 -2.22
CA VAL A 65 6.10 -2.22 -2.43
C VAL A 65 5.11 -3.13 -3.14
N GLU A 66 3.90 -3.27 -2.59
CA GLU A 66 2.74 -3.93 -3.20
C GLU A 66 1.55 -2.95 -3.24
N PRO A 67 1.43 -2.12 -4.29
CA PRO A 67 0.38 -1.11 -4.40
C PRO A 67 -1.04 -1.64 -4.25
N CYS A 68 -1.73 -1.23 -3.19
CA CYS A 68 -3.16 -1.45 -2.99
C CYS A 68 -3.97 -0.83 -4.16
N PRO A 69 -5.02 -1.52 -4.65
CA PRO A 69 -5.88 -0.98 -5.70
C PRO A 69 -6.47 0.38 -5.32
N TRP A 70 -6.50 1.33 -6.26
CA TRP A 70 -7.06 2.67 -6.01
C TRP A 70 -8.51 2.62 -5.52
N ARG A 71 -9.28 1.63 -5.97
CA ARG A 71 -10.66 1.40 -5.54
C ARG A 71 -10.77 1.10 -4.04
N THR A 72 -9.75 0.51 -3.44
CA THR A 72 -9.72 0.20 -2.00
C THR A 72 -9.34 1.46 -1.22
N MET A 73 -8.42 2.27 -1.73
CA MET A 73 -8.10 3.58 -1.13
C MET A 73 -9.27 4.57 -1.17
N VAL A 74 -9.94 4.68 -2.33
CA VAL A 74 -11.13 5.53 -2.47
C VAL A 74 -12.23 5.07 -1.52
N PHE A 75 -12.43 3.75 -1.38
CA PHE A 75 -13.36 3.21 -0.41
C PHE A 75 -12.99 3.58 1.03
N SER A 76 -11.72 3.39 1.45
CA SER A 76 -11.25 3.75 2.79
C SER A 76 -11.49 5.23 3.09
N PHE A 77 -11.09 6.11 2.17
CA PHE A 77 -11.26 7.55 2.33
C PHE A 77 -12.75 7.93 2.39
N ALA A 78 -13.56 7.43 1.44
CA ALA A 78 -14.99 7.73 1.38
C ALA A 78 -15.75 7.18 2.59
N TRP A 79 -15.38 6.00 3.09
CA TRP A 79 -15.95 5.45 4.31
C TRP A 79 -15.67 6.37 5.50
N GLY A 80 -14.41 6.78 5.67
CA GLY A 80 -14.02 7.71 6.73
C GLY A 80 -14.78 9.04 6.65
N ALA A 81 -14.79 9.65 5.45
CA ALA A 81 -15.37 10.97 5.22
C ALA A 81 -16.91 10.98 5.30
N CYS A 82 -17.57 9.89 4.90
CA CYS A 82 -19.03 9.85 4.80
C CYS A 82 -19.65 9.02 5.92
N ALA A 83 -19.44 7.70 5.90
CA ALA A 83 -20.12 6.79 6.82
C ALA A 83 -19.64 6.97 8.26
N ALA A 84 -18.32 6.96 8.50
CA ALA A 84 -17.79 7.07 9.85
C ALA A 84 -18.06 8.45 10.47
N ALA A 85 -17.88 9.53 9.71
CA ALA A 85 -18.21 10.88 10.16
C ALA A 85 -19.70 11.04 10.49
N LEU A 86 -20.60 10.50 9.66
CA LEU A 86 -22.04 10.52 9.92
C LEU A 86 -22.41 9.72 11.18
N ILE A 87 -21.88 8.50 11.31
CA ILE A 87 -22.11 7.66 12.50
C ILE A 87 -21.64 8.41 13.76
N ALA A 88 -20.45 9.02 13.70
CA ALA A 88 -19.90 9.78 14.82
C ALA A 88 -20.77 10.98 15.19
N ILE A 89 -21.14 11.84 14.24
CA ILE A 89 -21.95 13.02 14.52
C ILE A 89 -23.32 12.63 15.11
N VAL A 90 -23.99 11.61 14.55
CA VAL A 90 -25.30 11.16 15.03
C VAL A 90 -25.19 10.57 16.43
N ALA A 91 -24.23 9.67 16.66
CA ALA A 91 -24.06 8.98 17.92
C ALA A 91 -23.56 9.92 19.03
N ASN A 92 -22.62 10.82 18.74
CA ASN A 92 -22.13 11.82 19.68
C ASN A 92 -23.28 12.77 20.07
N SER A 93 -24.07 13.25 19.10
CA SER A 93 -25.24 14.09 19.37
C SER A 93 -26.29 13.38 20.24
N PHE A 94 -26.52 12.09 19.99
CA PHE A 94 -27.42 11.27 20.81
C PHE A 94 -26.87 11.09 22.23
N ALA A 95 -25.58 10.78 22.37
CA ALA A 95 -24.93 10.60 23.66
C ALA A 95 -24.96 11.88 24.50
N THR A 96 -24.61 13.04 23.92
CA THR A 96 -24.68 14.33 24.61
C THR A 96 -26.09 14.62 25.11
N ARG A 97 -27.13 14.41 24.28
CA ARG A 97 -28.53 14.59 24.69
C ARG A 97 -28.93 13.64 25.82
N TRP A 98 -28.58 12.36 25.70
CA TRP A 98 -28.89 11.34 26.72
C TRP A 98 -28.25 11.69 28.07
N ILE A 99 -26.97 12.07 28.07
CA ILE A 99 -26.24 12.40 29.29
C ILE A 99 -26.76 13.70 29.89
N ALA A 100 -27.08 14.71 29.08
CA ALA A 100 -27.72 15.93 29.56
C ALA A 100 -29.07 15.66 30.26
N THR A 101 -29.83 14.66 29.79
CA THR A 101 -31.07 14.25 30.46
C THR A 101 -30.88 13.36 31.68
N ALA A 102 -29.77 12.60 31.76
CA ALA A 102 -29.53 11.60 32.80
C ALA A 102 -28.68 12.10 33.98
N THR A 103 -27.81 13.08 33.74
CA THR A 103 -26.91 13.68 34.74
C THR A 103 -27.20 15.16 34.82
N ALA A 104 -27.72 15.63 35.95
CA ALA A 104 -28.09 17.03 36.19
C ALA A 104 -26.90 18.03 36.24
N ASP A 105 -25.77 17.71 35.58
CA ASP A 105 -24.56 18.54 35.45
C ASP A 105 -24.07 18.53 33.98
N PRO A 106 -24.43 19.56 33.19
CA PRO A 106 -24.09 19.65 31.77
C PRO A 106 -22.57 19.69 31.50
N SER A 107 -21.77 20.21 32.43
CA SER A 107 -20.33 20.43 32.23
C SER A 107 -19.52 19.11 32.26
N ARG A 108 -19.91 18.20 33.15
CA ARG A 108 -19.35 16.84 33.21
C ARG A 108 -19.80 15.97 32.03
N ALA A 109 -21.01 16.22 31.54
CA ALA A 109 -21.58 15.51 30.39
C ALA A 109 -20.77 15.74 29.11
N ASP A 110 -20.44 17.00 28.82
CA ASP A 110 -19.68 17.38 27.62
C ASP A 110 -18.24 16.83 27.66
N THR A 111 -17.61 16.87 28.84
CA THR A 111 -16.25 16.37 29.02
C THR A 111 -16.16 14.85 28.83
N LEU A 112 -17.07 14.08 29.45
CA LEU A 112 -17.12 12.62 29.29
C LEU A 112 -17.51 12.21 27.87
N GLY A 113 -18.45 12.93 27.25
CA GLY A 113 -18.87 12.74 25.87
C GLY A 113 -17.70 12.89 24.90
N ALA A 114 -16.98 14.01 24.97
CA ALA A 114 -15.87 14.32 24.07
C ALA A 114 -14.61 13.49 24.32
N THR A 115 -14.33 13.14 25.59
CA THR A 115 -13.08 12.47 25.96
C THR A 115 -13.17 10.94 25.90
N VAL A 116 -14.35 10.34 26.07
CA VAL A 116 -14.50 8.88 26.13
C VAL A 116 -15.42 8.36 25.04
N ILE A 117 -16.64 8.90 24.94
CA ILE A 117 -17.67 8.34 24.05
C ILE A 117 -17.30 8.59 22.59
N ALA A 118 -16.92 9.83 22.25
CA ALA A 118 -16.53 10.19 20.90
C ALA A 118 -15.37 9.31 20.38
N PRO A 119 -14.23 9.16 21.08
CA PRO A 119 -13.17 8.22 20.67
C PRO A 119 -13.63 6.79 20.44
N VAL A 120 -14.50 6.26 21.31
CA VAL A 120 -15.02 4.89 21.19
C VAL A 120 -15.85 4.73 19.92
N VAL A 121 -16.81 5.62 19.69
CA VAL A 121 -17.68 5.56 18.52
C VAL A 121 -16.87 5.78 17.25
N GLU A 122 -16.03 6.81 17.22
CA GLU A 122 -15.30 7.22 16.04
C GLU A 122 -14.27 6.19 15.60
N GLU A 123 -13.45 5.68 16.52
CA GLU A 123 -12.44 4.69 16.16
C GLU A 123 -13.09 3.34 15.80
N SER A 124 -14.25 3.00 16.39
CA SER A 124 -15.04 1.83 15.98
C SER A 124 -15.59 1.99 14.56
N ALA A 125 -16.18 3.16 14.25
CA ALA A 125 -16.75 3.46 12.95
C ALA A 125 -15.68 3.49 11.85
N LYS A 126 -14.50 4.06 12.13
CA LYS A 126 -13.33 4.02 11.23
C LYS A 126 -12.80 2.59 11.08
N GLY A 127 -12.65 1.87 12.19
CA GLY A 127 -12.17 0.49 12.21
C GLY A 127 -13.04 -0.47 11.38
N ALA A 128 -14.35 -0.22 11.32
CA ALA A 128 -15.27 -1.00 10.49
C ALA A 128 -14.88 -1.00 9.00
N ALA A 129 -14.31 0.08 8.47
CA ALA A 129 -13.81 0.12 7.08
C ALA A 129 -12.77 -0.97 6.83
N VAL A 130 -11.80 -1.08 7.74
CA VAL A 130 -10.67 -2.01 7.65
C VAL A 130 -11.18 -3.44 7.81
N VAL A 131 -12.13 -3.67 8.72
CA VAL A 131 -12.80 -4.97 8.88
C VAL A 131 -13.54 -5.36 7.59
N LEU A 132 -14.31 -4.46 6.98
CA LEU A 132 -15.02 -4.73 5.74
C LEU A 132 -14.06 -5.08 4.59
N ILE A 133 -12.94 -4.36 4.46
CA ILE A 133 -11.91 -4.70 3.47
C ILE A 133 -11.30 -6.06 3.77
N LEU A 134 -10.95 -6.33 5.04
CA LEU A 134 -10.45 -7.63 5.45
C LEU A 134 -11.46 -8.74 5.15
N LEU A 135 -12.77 -8.54 5.28
CA LEU A 135 -13.78 -9.58 5.03
C LEU A 135 -14.06 -9.78 3.53
N PHE A 136 -14.30 -8.69 2.79
CA PHE A 136 -14.78 -8.75 1.41
C PHE A 136 -13.68 -8.62 0.35
N ARG A 137 -12.50 -8.13 0.74
CA ARG A 137 -11.31 -7.99 -0.10
C ARG A 137 -10.06 -8.56 0.58
N ARG A 138 -10.18 -9.75 1.19
CA ARG A 138 -9.09 -10.58 1.75
C ARG A 138 -7.83 -10.72 0.88
N ARG A 139 -7.93 -10.47 -0.44
CA ARG A 139 -6.81 -10.52 -1.39
C ARG A 139 -6.00 -9.22 -1.41
N ASP A 140 -6.63 -8.09 -1.10
CA ASP A 140 -6.00 -6.78 -1.01
C ASP A 140 -5.41 -6.51 0.39
N PHE A 141 -5.63 -7.44 1.34
CA PHE A 141 -5.20 -7.34 2.73
C PHE A 141 -4.30 -8.54 3.05
N THR A 142 -3.00 -8.39 2.85
CA THR A 142 -1.99 -9.44 2.98
C THR A 142 -1.11 -9.25 4.22
N GLY A 143 -0.96 -8.00 4.71
CA GLY A 143 0.00 -7.68 5.77
C GLY A 143 -0.37 -6.56 6.73
N VAL A 144 0.60 -6.20 7.59
CA VAL A 144 0.49 -5.06 8.52
C VAL A 144 0.47 -3.75 7.74
N LEU A 145 1.29 -3.62 6.70
CA LEU A 145 1.39 -2.40 5.92
C LEU A 145 0.06 -2.03 5.24
N ASP A 146 -0.66 -3.01 4.71
CA ASP A 146 -2.02 -2.81 4.16
C ASP A 146 -2.98 -2.27 5.22
N GLY A 147 -2.95 -2.86 6.42
CA GLY A 147 -3.73 -2.42 7.56
C GLY A 147 -3.43 -0.97 7.94
N VAL A 148 -2.14 -0.60 8.01
CA VAL A 148 -1.68 0.77 8.27
C VAL A 148 -2.20 1.74 7.19
N VAL A 149 -2.05 1.38 5.92
CA VAL A 149 -2.44 2.25 4.79
C VAL A 149 -3.96 2.44 4.75
N MET A 150 -4.74 1.36 4.85
CA MET A 150 -6.21 1.44 4.80
C MET A 150 -6.78 2.16 6.00
N ALA A 151 -6.27 1.89 7.21
CA ALA A 151 -6.67 2.57 8.43
C ALA A 151 -6.32 4.06 8.39
N GLY A 152 -5.09 4.39 7.99
CA GLY A 152 -4.62 5.76 7.90
C GLY A 152 -5.39 6.60 6.88
N VAL A 153 -5.68 6.03 5.71
CA VAL A 153 -6.54 6.69 4.69
C VAL A 153 -7.98 6.85 5.18
N THR A 154 -8.50 5.89 5.96
CA THR A 154 -9.83 6.02 6.58
C THR A 154 -9.84 7.15 7.63
N GLY A 155 -8.83 7.21 8.49
CA GLY A 155 -8.66 8.30 9.46
C GLY A 155 -8.50 9.66 8.78
N ALA A 156 -7.79 9.74 7.66
CA ALA A 156 -7.65 10.97 6.87
C ALA A 156 -8.99 11.42 6.25
N GLY A 157 -9.79 10.48 5.75
CA GLY A 157 -11.14 10.77 5.27
C GLY A 157 -12.05 11.30 6.38
N PHE A 158 -12.00 10.70 7.56
CA PHE A 158 -12.75 11.21 8.71
C PHE A 158 -12.31 12.62 9.11
N ALA A 159 -10.98 12.82 9.24
CA ALA A 159 -10.39 14.11 9.57
C ALA A 159 -10.77 15.20 8.57
N PHE A 160 -10.90 14.85 7.28
CA PHE A 160 -11.36 15.78 6.26
C PHE A 160 -12.73 16.37 6.62
N THR A 161 -13.74 15.53 6.86
CA THR A 161 -15.10 16.01 7.17
C THR A 161 -15.16 16.71 8.52
N GLU A 162 -14.43 16.21 9.52
CA GLU A 162 -14.35 16.85 10.82
C GLU A 162 -13.72 18.24 10.72
N ASN A 163 -12.65 18.40 9.93
CA ASN A 163 -12.02 19.69 9.68
C ASN A 163 -12.96 20.69 9.02
N ILE A 164 -13.87 20.26 8.13
CA ILE A 164 -14.88 21.15 7.54
C ILE A 164 -15.74 21.76 8.66
N LEU A 165 -16.22 20.92 9.57
CA LEU A 165 -17.05 21.35 10.68
C LEU A 165 -16.29 22.32 11.60
N TYR A 166 -15.12 21.94 12.10
CA TYR A 166 -14.37 22.79 13.04
C TYR A 166 -13.93 24.12 12.41
N LEU A 167 -13.43 24.10 11.18
CA LEU A 167 -12.97 25.32 10.50
C LEU A 167 -14.15 26.21 10.09
N GLY A 168 -15.27 25.62 9.68
CA GLY A 168 -16.47 26.38 9.35
C GLY A 168 -17.10 27.03 10.59
N THR A 169 -17.16 26.32 11.71
CA THR A 169 -17.63 26.88 12.99
C THR A 169 -16.69 27.98 13.48
N ALA A 170 -15.37 27.77 13.39
CA ALA A 170 -14.38 28.80 13.76
C ALA A 170 -14.55 30.08 12.93
N PHE A 171 -14.82 29.94 11.62
CA PHE A 171 -15.10 31.07 10.75
C PHE A 171 -16.38 31.81 11.13
N GLY A 172 -17.45 31.08 11.47
CA GLY A 172 -18.68 31.69 11.98
C GLY A 172 -18.43 32.49 13.27
N THR A 173 -17.62 31.97 14.19
CA THR A 173 -17.22 32.69 15.41
C THR A 173 -16.45 33.96 15.09
N ASP A 174 -15.51 33.92 14.15
CA ASP A 174 -14.76 35.10 13.72
C ASP A 174 -15.68 36.19 13.13
N GLN A 175 -16.68 35.81 12.33
CA GLN A 175 -17.66 36.75 11.79
C GLN A 175 -18.50 37.43 12.89
N LEU A 176 -18.86 36.70 13.95
CA LEU A 176 -19.63 37.24 15.07
C LEU A 176 -18.78 38.13 15.99
N THR A 177 -17.50 37.81 16.16
CA THR A 177 -16.60 38.49 17.10
C THR A 177 -15.73 39.57 16.46
N GLY A 178 -15.76 39.69 15.13
CA GLY A 178 -14.88 40.60 14.37
C GLY A 178 -13.43 40.11 14.26
N GLY A 179 -13.17 38.83 14.55
CA GLY A 179 -11.86 38.22 14.43
C GLY A 179 -11.38 38.16 12.97
N SER A 180 -10.13 38.54 12.71
CA SER A 180 -9.57 38.48 11.35
C SER A 180 -8.07 38.22 11.34
N GLY A 181 -7.55 37.82 10.18
CA GLY A 181 -6.11 37.58 9.99
C GLY A 181 -5.57 36.41 10.80
N LEU A 182 -4.29 36.49 11.17
CA LEU A 182 -3.58 35.42 11.88
C LEU A 182 -3.99 35.27 13.35
N ALA A 183 -4.66 36.27 13.92
CA ALA A 183 -5.20 36.24 15.28
C ALA A 183 -6.61 35.64 15.36
N SER A 184 -7.21 35.28 14.22
CA SER A 184 -8.56 34.70 14.15
C SER A 184 -8.62 33.28 14.72
N VAL A 185 -9.79 32.90 15.22
CA VAL A 185 -10.07 31.54 15.71
C VAL A 185 -9.92 30.54 14.58
N THR A 186 -10.29 30.92 13.35
CA THR A 186 -10.08 30.10 12.13
C THR A 186 -8.61 29.83 11.89
N ALA A 187 -7.74 30.86 11.96
CA ALA A 187 -6.30 30.69 11.75
C ALA A 187 -5.67 29.78 12.83
N ALA A 188 -6.04 29.98 14.09
CA ALA A 188 -5.59 29.12 15.19
C ALA A 188 -6.05 27.66 15.01
N THR A 189 -7.33 27.46 14.68
CA THR A 189 -7.91 26.13 14.43
C THR A 189 -7.24 25.45 13.24
N PHE A 190 -7.01 26.19 12.16
CA PHE A 190 -6.29 25.71 10.98
C PHE A 190 -4.86 25.27 11.33
N PHE A 191 -4.12 26.10 12.07
CA PHE A 191 -2.76 25.78 12.45
C PHE A 191 -2.70 24.50 13.31
N VAL A 192 -3.53 24.41 14.34
CA VAL A 192 -3.58 23.23 15.22
C VAL A 192 -3.98 21.97 14.44
N ARG A 193 -5.06 22.02 13.66
CA ARG A 193 -5.65 20.82 13.04
C ARG A 193 -4.98 20.41 11.73
N VAL A 194 -4.60 21.38 10.90
CA VAL A 194 -4.09 21.14 9.54
C VAL A 194 -2.56 21.15 9.48
N VAL A 195 -1.89 22.00 10.27
CA VAL A 195 -0.43 22.11 10.25
C VAL A 195 0.22 21.23 11.30
N MET A 196 -0.17 21.38 12.57
CA MET A 196 0.43 20.63 13.67
C MET A 196 -0.05 19.19 13.73
N SER A 197 -1.36 18.94 13.60
CA SER A 197 -1.95 17.61 13.83
C SER A 197 -2.64 16.93 12.63
N PRO A 198 -2.22 17.13 11.36
CA PRO A 198 -2.90 16.49 10.21
C PRO A 198 -2.83 14.96 10.25
N PHE A 199 -1.91 14.40 11.03
CA PHE A 199 -1.70 12.97 11.20
C PHE A 199 -2.49 12.37 12.37
N ALA A 200 -3.18 13.15 13.21
CA ALA A 200 -3.78 12.66 14.46
C ALA A 200 -4.79 11.52 14.26
N HIS A 201 -5.89 11.74 13.52
CA HIS A 201 -6.83 10.63 13.26
C HIS A 201 -6.20 9.46 12.50
N PRO A 202 -5.39 9.67 11.43
CA PRO A 202 -4.64 8.57 10.84
C PRO A 202 -3.80 7.79 11.85
N LEU A 203 -3.12 8.46 12.78
CA LEU A 203 -2.28 7.85 13.82
C LEU A 203 -3.10 6.91 14.70
N PHE A 204 -4.26 7.36 15.19
CA PHE A 204 -5.11 6.56 16.08
C PHE A 204 -5.62 5.31 15.37
N THR A 205 -6.27 5.51 14.22
CA THR A 205 -6.91 4.40 13.50
C THR A 205 -5.88 3.36 13.02
N VAL A 206 -4.63 3.78 12.75
CA VAL A 206 -3.55 2.85 12.35
C VAL A 206 -3.30 1.76 13.39
N PHE A 207 -3.51 1.99 14.69
CA PHE A 207 -3.38 0.91 15.70
C PHE A 207 -4.39 -0.22 15.46
N THR A 208 -5.63 0.12 15.13
CA THR A 208 -6.65 -0.85 14.67
C THR A 208 -6.19 -1.57 13.41
N GLY A 209 -5.64 -0.81 12.44
CA GLY A 209 -5.06 -1.34 11.21
C GLY A 209 -3.94 -2.36 11.44
N ILE A 210 -3.03 -2.07 12.36
CA ILE A 210 -1.93 -2.96 12.75
C ILE A 210 -2.47 -4.23 13.40
N GLY A 211 -3.42 -4.11 14.35
CA GLY A 211 -4.06 -5.25 14.99
C GLY A 211 -4.71 -6.21 13.99
N LEU A 212 -5.47 -5.66 13.03
CA LEU A 212 -6.07 -6.41 11.92
C LEU A 212 -5.02 -6.99 10.97
N GLY A 213 -3.96 -6.22 10.69
CA GLY A 213 -2.81 -6.62 9.88
C GLY A 213 -2.09 -7.86 10.41
N VAL A 214 -1.83 -7.89 11.71
CA VAL A 214 -1.20 -9.04 12.38
C VAL A 214 -2.18 -10.20 12.48
N ALA A 215 -3.47 -9.95 12.70
CA ALA A 215 -4.50 -10.98 12.69
C ALA A 215 -4.63 -11.67 11.33
N ALA A 216 -4.56 -10.92 10.22
CA ALA A 216 -4.61 -11.48 8.87
C ALA A 216 -3.41 -12.38 8.55
N GLN A 217 -2.25 -12.09 9.14
CA GLN A 217 -1.04 -12.91 9.00
C GLN A 217 -0.95 -14.05 10.02
N SER A 218 -1.86 -14.13 10.99
CA SER A 218 -1.83 -15.17 12.02
C SER A 218 -2.41 -16.47 11.45
N GLY A 219 -1.65 -17.57 11.56
CA GLY A 219 -2.08 -18.89 11.09
C GLY A 219 -3.34 -19.40 11.80
N GLU A 220 -4.04 -20.35 11.19
CA GLU A 220 -5.37 -20.82 11.63
C GLU A 220 -5.40 -21.33 13.07
N ARG A 221 -4.27 -21.89 13.54
CA ARG A 221 -4.10 -22.42 14.89
C ARG A 221 -3.99 -21.34 15.98
N ARG A 222 -3.90 -20.05 15.62
CA ARG A 222 -3.73 -18.94 16.58
C ARG A 222 -4.99 -18.07 16.68
N ARG A 223 -6.14 -18.71 16.95
CA ARG A 223 -7.46 -18.03 17.05
C ARG A 223 -7.45 -16.87 18.04
N ALA A 224 -6.84 -17.05 19.21
CA ALA A 224 -6.74 -15.98 20.22
C ALA A 224 -6.06 -14.72 19.66
N ARG A 225 -4.94 -14.85 18.93
CA ARG A 225 -4.25 -13.70 18.31
C ARG A 225 -5.09 -13.01 17.24
N ARG A 226 -5.96 -13.74 16.53
CA ARG A 226 -6.82 -13.18 15.49
C ARG A 226 -7.95 -12.32 16.05
N VAL A 227 -8.29 -12.48 17.33
CA VAL A 227 -9.35 -11.72 18.01
C VAL A 227 -8.75 -10.67 18.94
N LEU A 228 -7.78 -11.06 19.78
CA LEU A 228 -7.20 -10.17 20.79
C LEU A 228 -6.37 -9.03 20.18
N LEU A 229 -5.65 -9.26 19.07
CA LEU A 229 -4.81 -8.20 18.49
C LEU A 229 -5.62 -7.09 17.80
N PRO A 230 -6.68 -7.37 17.02
CA PRO A 230 -7.57 -6.33 16.54
C PRO A 230 -8.25 -5.55 17.67
N LEU A 231 -8.71 -6.24 18.72
CA LEU A 231 -9.33 -5.59 19.88
C LEU A 231 -8.33 -4.71 20.61
N LEU A 232 -7.11 -5.19 20.85
CA LEU A 232 -6.05 -4.38 21.46
C LEU A 232 -5.71 -3.16 20.59
N GLY A 233 -5.61 -3.33 19.27
CA GLY A 233 -5.38 -2.23 18.34
C GLY A 233 -6.49 -1.18 18.40
N LEU A 234 -7.75 -1.62 18.50
CA LEU A 234 -8.90 -0.73 18.65
C LEU A 234 -8.90 0.02 19.98
N LEU A 235 -8.64 -0.68 21.09
CA LEU A 235 -8.57 -0.07 22.42
C LEU A 235 -7.41 0.94 22.51
N LEU A 236 -6.27 0.65 21.89
CA LEU A 236 -5.16 1.61 21.78
C LEU A 236 -5.54 2.82 20.95
N ALA A 237 -6.24 2.64 19.82
CA ALA A 237 -6.75 3.76 19.01
C ALA A 237 -7.67 4.66 19.84
N MET A 238 -8.64 4.06 20.54
CA MET A 238 -9.58 4.76 21.42
C MET A 238 -8.85 5.50 22.55
N GLY A 239 -7.90 4.84 23.22
CA GLY A 239 -7.15 5.44 24.33
C GLY A 239 -6.27 6.61 23.89
N MET A 240 -5.59 6.49 22.75
CA MET A 240 -4.78 7.59 22.20
C MET A 240 -5.64 8.78 21.77
N HIS A 241 -6.79 8.51 21.17
CA HIS A 241 -7.73 9.54 20.76
C HIS A 241 -8.37 10.21 21.98
N ALA A 242 -8.75 9.45 23.01
CA ALA A 242 -9.22 9.97 24.28
C ALA A 242 -8.18 10.88 24.94
N LEU A 243 -6.91 10.47 24.95
CA LEU A 243 -5.82 11.27 25.50
C LEU A 243 -5.62 12.58 24.72
N TRP A 244 -5.78 12.55 23.40
CA TRP A 244 -5.74 13.75 22.55
C TRP A 244 -6.88 14.72 22.89
N ASN A 245 -8.13 14.21 22.90
CA ASN A 245 -9.31 15.04 23.16
C ASN A 245 -9.30 15.60 24.59
N GLY A 246 -8.83 14.82 25.56
CA GLY A 246 -8.71 15.25 26.96
C GLY A 246 -7.55 16.21 27.21
N SER A 247 -6.65 16.42 26.25
CA SER A 247 -5.42 17.21 26.46
C SER A 247 -5.68 18.67 26.83
N SER A 248 -6.77 19.26 26.34
CA SER A 248 -7.20 20.62 26.69
C SER A 248 -7.60 20.76 28.16
N ASN A 249 -7.88 19.63 28.85
CA ASN A 249 -8.33 19.63 30.24
C ASN A 249 -7.17 19.51 31.23
N PHE A 250 -5.93 19.33 30.76
CA PHE A 250 -4.74 19.19 31.63
C PHE A 250 -4.06 20.51 31.98
N GLY A 251 -4.78 21.63 31.85
CA GLY A 251 -4.27 22.99 32.09
C GLY A 251 -3.69 23.65 30.83
N GLU A 252 -3.12 24.85 31.02
CA GLU A 252 -2.68 25.74 29.93
C GLU A 252 -1.70 25.05 28.93
N PHE A 253 -0.76 24.26 29.45
CA PHE A 253 0.23 23.54 28.64
C PHE A 253 -0.15 22.10 28.31
N GLY A 254 -1.35 21.65 28.72
CA GLY A 254 -1.79 20.26 28.58
C GLY A 254 -1.75 19.75 27.15
N PHE A 255 -2.26 20.55 26.21
CA PHE A 255 -2.22 20.27 24.78
C PHE A 255 -0.79 20.06 24.27
N PHE A 256 0.11 21.01 24.56
CA PHE A 256 1.51 20.95 24.11
C PHE A 256 2.27 19.78 24.74
N ALA A 257 2.01 19.47 26.00
CA ALA A 257 2.60 18.32 26.69
C ALA A 257 2.18 17.00 26.03
N VAL A 258 0.88 16.78 25.79
CA VAL A 258 0.40 15.58 25.09
C VAL A 258 0.92 15.51 23.66
N TYR A 259 0.94 16.63 22.94
CA TYR A 259 1.47 16.68 21.59
C TYR A 259 2.96 16.30 21.53
N ALA A 260 3.81 16.95 22.33
CA ALA A 260 5.26 16.75 22.29
C ALA A 260 5.71 15.43 22.93
N ALA A 261 5.13 15.05 24.07
CA ALA A 261 5.56 13.86 24.83
C ALA A 261 4.92 12.57 24.33
N PHE A 262 3.77 12.65 23.65
CA PHE A 262 3.03 11.45 23.22
C PHE A 262 2.79 11.38 21.72
N MET A 263 2.19 12.41 21.10
CA MET A 263 1.86 12.36 19.66
C MET A 263 3.08 12.27 18.77
N VAL A 264 4.06 13.16 18.96
CA VAL A 264 5.26 13.20 18.13
C VAL A 264 6.06 11.90 18.27
N PRO A 265 6.33 11.36 19.48
CA PRO A 265 6.97 10.06 19.65
C PRO A 265 6.18 8.89 19.04
N ALA A 266 4.86 8.84 19.23
CA ALA A 266 4.02 7.79 18.65
C ALA A 266 4.04 7.84 17.11
N PHE A 267 3.95 9.04 16.53
CA PHE A 267 4.09 9.24 15.08
C PHE A 267 5.47 8.84 14.57
N GLY A 268 6.53 9.21 15.29
CA GLY A 268 7.91 8.79 14.99
C GLY A 268 8.08 7.27 15.02
N LEU A 269 7.55 6.62 16.06
CA LEU A 269 7.60 5.16 16.22
C LEU A 269 6.82 4.44 15.11
N LEU A 270 5.61 4.90 14.78
CA LEU A 270 4.83 4.31 13.69
C LEU A 270 5.50 4.54 12.32
N THR A 271 6.08 5.72 12.10
CA THR A 271 6.84 6.01 10.88
C THR A 271 8.06 5.10 10.76
N TRP A 272 8.81 4.93 11.85
CA TRP A 272 9.93 4.00 11.91
C TRP A 272 9.48 2.56 11.64
N LEU A 273 8.40 2.09 12.29
CA LEU A 273 7.87 0.75 12.11
C LEU A 273 7.39 0.51 10.67
N ALA A 274 6.71 1.49 10.07
CA ALA A 274 6.24 1.40 8.70
C ALA A 274 7.40 1.36 7.70
N ILE A 275 8.43 2.20 7.88
CA ILE A 275 9.64 2.18 7.05
C ILE A 275 10.38 0.85 7.23
N TRP A 276 10.54 0.38 8.46
CA TRP A 276 11.23 -0.87 8.77
C TRP A 276 10.52 -2.08 8.17
N THR A 277 9.19 -2.18 8.33
CA THR A 277 8.38 -3.25 7.72
C THR A 277 8.50 -3.22 6.20
N ARG A 278 8.44 -2.03 5.59
CA ARG A 278 8.64 -1.85 4.15
C ARG A 278 10.02 -2.32 3.68
N GLN A 279 11.09 -2.01 4.43
CA GLN A 279 12.44 -2.50 4.10
C GLN A 279 12.56 -4.03 4.26
N ARG A 280 11.87 -4.61 5.25
CA ARG A 280 11.78 -6.06 5.41
C ARG A 280 11.07 -6.72 4.25
N GLU A 281 9.94 -6.18 3.79
CA GLU A 281 9.24 -6.71 2.61
C GLU A 281 10.12 -6.70 1.36
N LEU A 282 10.85 -5.60 1.11
CA LEU A 282 11.80 -5.53 -0.01
C LEU A 282 12.92 -6.58 0.09
N ARG A 283 13.40 -6.85 1.31
CA ARG A 283 14.38 -7.91 1.56
C ARG A 283 13.78 -9.29 1.29
N THR A 284 12.57 -9.54 1.78
CA THR A 284 11.82 -10.77 1.52
C THR A 284 11.60 -10.98 0.02
N VAL A 285 11.30 -9.93 -0.75
CA VAL A 285 11.21 -10.02 -2.21
C VAL A 285 12.52 -10.53 -2.81
N ARG A 286 13.66 -9.98 -2.40
CA ARG A 286 14.96 -10.42 -2.90
C ARG A 286 15.27 -11.88 -2.52
N GLU A 287 15.00 -12.28 -1.28
CA GLU A 287 15.31 -13.62 -0.77
C GLU A 287 14.43 -14.70 -1.41
N GLU A 288 13.12 -14.47 -1.51
CA GLU A 288 12.19 -15.47 -2.05
C GLU A 288 12.30 -15.60 -3.58
N LEU A 289 12.66 -14.52 -4.28
CA LEU A 289 12.88 -14.57 -5.73
C LEU A 289 14.14 -15.35 -6.13
N ALA A 290 15.10 -15.55 -5.24
CA ALA A 290 16.30 -16.34 -5.51
C ALA A 290 15.96 -17.80 -5.88
N ALA A 291 14.88 -18.36 -5.32
CA ALA A 291 14.43 -19.71 -5.68
C ALA A 291 13.98 -19.82 -7.14
N TYR A 292 13.48 -18.73 -7.74
CA TYR A 292 13.09 -18.69 -9.14
C TYR A 292 14.24 -18.39 -10.09
N VAL A 293 15.35 -17.85 -9.58
CA VAL A 293 16.62 -17.81 -10.32
C VAL A 293 17.19 -19.22 -10.43
N ALA A 294 17.20 -19.98 -9.34
CA ALA A 294 17.66 -21.37 -9.34
C ALA A 294 16.80 -22.30 -10.23
N ALA A 295 15.56 -21.89 -10.54
CA ALA A 295 14.65 -22.60 -11.44
C ALA A 295 14.58 -21.97 -12.86
N ASP A 296 15.52 -21.10 -13.22
CA ASP A 296 15.65 -20.45 -14.53
C ASP A 296 14.45 -19.59 -15.00
N TRP A 297 13.56 -19.21 -14.07
CA TRP A 297 12.46 -18.29 -14.36
C TRP A 297 12.94 -16.83 -14.43
N LEU A 298 13.93 -16.45 -13.61
CA LEU A 298 14.42 -15.08 -13.46
C LEU A 298 15.93 -14.99 -13.66
N SER A 299 16.43 -13.86 -14.17
CA SER A 299 17.87 -13.62 -14.25
C SER A 299 18.45 -13.25 -12.88
N PRO A 300 19.76 -13.51 -12.63
CA PRO A 300 20.38 -13.24 -11.34
C PRO A 300 20.30 -11.78 -10.87
N ALA A 301 20.14 -10.82 -11.78
CA ALA A 301 20.03 -9.39 -11.46
C ALA A 301 18.62 -8.99 -10.99
N GLU A 302 17.57 -9.71 -11.42
CA GLU A 302 16.18 -9.30 -11.17
C GLU A 302 15.84 -9.22 -9.67
N PRO A 303 16.17 -10.20 -8.80
CA PRO A 303 15.88 -10.09 -7.37
C PRO A 303 16.52 -8.87 -6.70
N PHE A 304 17.69 -8.44 -7.15
CA PHE A 304 18.39 -7.28 -6.60
C PHE A 304 17.74 -5.96 -7.02
N ALA A 305 17.32 -5.84 -8.29
CA ALA A 305 16.57 -4.69 -8.76
C ALA A 305 15.19 -4.61 -8.08
N LEU A 306 14.51 -5.76 -7.97
CA LEU A 306 13.19 -5.86 -7.36
C LEU A 306 13.23 -5.62 -5.85
N GLY A 307 14.31 -5.97 -5.16
CA GLY A 307 14.52 -5.65 -3.75
C GLY A 307 14.86 -4.18 -3.48
N SER A 308 14.96 -3.31 -4.49
CA SER A 308 15.33 -1.90 -4.34
C SER A 308 14.34 -0.96 -5.00
N MET A 309 13.72 -0.08 -4.21
CA MET A 309 12.79 0.92 -4.74
C MET A 309 13.47 1.99 -5.59
N ARG A 310 14.79 2.20 -5.42
CA ARG A 310 15.59 3.06 -6.29
C ARG A 310 15.77 2.40 -7.66
N ASP A 311 16.12 1.12 -7.69
CA ASP A 311 16.40 0.39 -8.92
C ASP A 311 15.12 0.18 -9.73
N ARG A 312 13.99 -0.15 -9.09
CA ARG A 312 12.66 -0.16 -9.73
C ARG A 312 12.36 1.17 -10.44
N ARG A 313 12.67 2.31 -9.82
CA ARG A 313 12.49 3.63 -10.47
C ARG A 313 13.45 3.80 -11.66
N THR A 314 14.70 3.39 -11.54
CA THR A 314 15.69 3.43 -12.62
C THR A 314 15.26 2.56 -13.80
N ALA A 315 14.82 1.33 -13.54
CA ALA A 315 14.32 0.40 -14.56
C ALA A 315 13.11 0.99 -15.31
N ARG A 316 12.11 1.52 -14.59
CA ARG A 316 10.95 2.18 -15.23
C ARG A 316 11.34 3.42 -16.03
N ARG A 317 12.32 4.21 -15.59
CA ARG A 317 12.83 5.36 -16.34
C ARG A 317 13.56 4.92 -17.61
N PHE A 318 14.40 3.89 -17.52
CA PHE A 318 15.09 3.30 -18.66
C PHE A 318 14.08 2.78 -19.70
N ALA A 319 13.09 1.99 -19.26
CA ALA A 319 12.03 1.50 -20.12
C ALA A 319 11.20 2.63 -20.74
N ARG A 320 10.95 3.72 -20.00
CA ARG A 320 10.26 4.90 -20.54
C ARG A 320 11.03 5.57 -21.67
N ARG A 321 12.37 5.65 -21.57
CA ARG A 321 13.22 6.28 -22.58
C ARG A 321 13.28 5.46 -23.87
N HIS A 322 13.34 4.13 -23.76
CA HIS A 322 13.53 3.25 -24.93
C HIS A 322 12.22 2.75 -25.56
N GLY A 323 11.16 2.57 -24.77
CA GLY A 323 9.88 2.01 -25.22
C GLY A 323 8.66 2.82 -24.81
N GLY A 324 8.86 4.09 -24.41
CA GLY A 324 7.80 5.02 -24.06
C GLY A 324 7.01 4.66 -22.79
N ARG A 325 5.87 5.33 -22.60
CA ARG A 325 5.00 5.15 -21.41
C ARG A 325 4.45 3.72 -21.32
N ALA A 326 4.25 3.04 -22.45
CA ALA A 326 3.75 1.67 -22.49
C ALA A 326 4.77 0.69 -21.88
N ALA A 327 6.04 0.78 -22.27
CA ALA A 327 7.10 -0.06 -21.71
C ALA A 327 7.27 0.16 -20.21
N ALA A 328 7.29 1.42 -19.75
CA ALA A 328 7.38 1.74 -18.32
C ALA A 328 6.21 1.14 -17.50
N ARG A 329 4.99 1.13 -18.05
CA ARG A 329 3.83 0.45 -17.43
C ARG A 329 3.97 -1.07 -17.43
N THR A 330 4.59 -1.65 -18.46
CA THR A 330 4.87 -3.09 -18.50
C THR A 330 5.88 -3.48 -17.42
N VAL A 331 6.97 -2.72 -17.26
CA VAL A 331 7.95 -2.93 -16.17
C VAL A 331 7.28 -2.77 -14.80
N ALA A 332 6.48 -1.72 -14.60
CA ALA A 332 5.76 -1.53 -13.33
C ALA A 332 4.84 -2.71 -12.99
N ARG A 333 4.14 -3.28 -13.98
CA ARG A 333 3.31 -4.48 -13.81
C ARG A 333 4.15 -5.72 -13.50
N TYR A 334 5.29 -5.87 -14.17
CA TYR A 334 6.23 -6.96 -13.89
C TYR A 334 6.73 -6.92 -12.44
N GLU A 335 7.16 -5.74 -11.97
CA GLU A 335 7.61 -5.55 -10.58
C GLU A 335 6.51 -5.87 -9.56
N ALA A 336 5.25 -5.50 -9.86
CA ALA A 336 4.11 -5.82 -9.02
C ALA A 336 3.87 -7.34 -8.96
N TYR A 337 3.84 -8.02 -10.12
CA TYR A 337 3.66 -9.49 -10.16
C TYR A 337 4.79 -10.23 -9.44
N ALA A 338 6.04 -9.77 -9.59
CA ALA A 338 7.19 -10.40 -8.94
C ALA A 338 7.15 -10.20 -7.42
N THR A 339 6.69 -9.02 -6.96
CA THR A 339 6.47 -8.77 -5.54
C THR A 339 5.37 -9.68 -4.99
N SER A 340 4.21 -9.75 -5.66
CA SER A 340 3.13 -10.65 -5.23
C SER A 340 3.55 -12.12 -5.25
N LEU A 341 4.39 -12.55 -6.20
CA LEU A 341 4.93 -13.91 -6.26
C LEU A 341 5.84 -14.20 -5.06
N ALA A 342 6.72 -13.26 -4.72
CA ALA A 342 7.62 -13.40 -3.58
C ALA A 342 6.84 -13.46 -2.26
N LEU A 343 5.85 -12.58 -2.08
CA LEU A 343 5.02 -12.55 -0.87
C LEU A 343 4.11 -13.79 -0.75
N LEU A 344 3.57 -14.27 -1.88
CA LEU A 344 2.84 -15.53 -1.94
C LEU A 344 3.72 -16.69 -1.43
N ARG A 345 4.94 -16.82 -1.99
CA ARG A 345 5.89 -17.87 -1.60
C ARG A 345 6.32 -17.76 -0.14
N HIS A 346 6.59 -16.54 0.34
CA HIS A 346 6.91 -16.28 1.73
C HIS A 346 5.79 -16.75 2.69
N GLY A 347 4.54 -16.45 2.32
CA GLY A 347 3.36 -16.94 3.04
C GLY A 347 3.30 -18.48 3.04
N GLY A 348 3.54 -19.10 1.88
CA GLY A 348 3.58 -20.55 1.73
C GLY A 348 4.62 -21.21 2.64
N ARG A 349 5.87 -20.72 2.66
CA ARG A 349 6.95 -21.23 3.52
C ARG A 349 6.64 -21.13 5.01
N ARG A 350 5.81 -20.17 5.42
CA ARG A 350 5.38 -19.99 6.82
C ARG A 350 4.14 -20.82 7.18
N GLY A 351 3.74 -21.77 6.32
CA GLY A 351 2.55 -22.59 6.53
C GLY A 351 1.24 -21.82 6.39
N ARG A 352 1.25 -20.74 5.58
CA ARG A 352 0.08 -19.88 5.31
C ARG A 352 -0.34 -19.97 3.84
N ALA A 353 0.05 -21.04 3.15
CA ALA A 353 -0.40 -21.32 1.79
C ALA A 353 -1.93 -21.44 1.80
N ARG A 354 -2.59 -20.68 0.92
CA ARG A 354 -4.02 -20.84 0.67
C ARG A 354 -4.26 -22.04 -0.25
N ALA A 355 -5.48 -22.54 -0.30
CA ALA A 355 -5.86 -23.63 -1.21
C ALA A 355 -5.56 -23.30 -2.68
N ASP A 356 -5.63 -22.02 -3.07
CA ASP A 356 -5.32 -21.51 -4.40
C ASP A 356 -3.82 -21.19 -4.63
N PHE A 357 -2.93 -21.59 -3.72
CA PHE A 357 -1.50 -21.24 -3.78
C PHE A 357 -0.85 -21.62 -5.12
N VAL A 358 -1.00 -22.89 -5.54
CA VAL A 358 -0.34 -23.41 -6.75
C VAL A 358 -0.88 -22.74 -8.02
N GLU A 359 -2.21 -22.61 -8.11
CA GLU A 359 -2.86 -21.92 -9.23
C GLU A 359 -2.36 -20.47 -9.33
N ARG A 360 -2.30 -19.78 -8.18
CA ARG A 360 -1.86 -18.39 -8.11
C ARG A 360 -0.38 -18.22 -8.44
N GLU A 361 0.48 -19.11 -7.96
CA GLU A 361 1.92 -19.10 -8.26
C GLU A 361 2.12 -19.24 -9.78
N ARG A 362 1.40 -20.17 -10.42
CA ARG A 362 1.43 -20.37 -11.87
C ARG A 362 0.91 -19.16 -12.66
N GLU A 363 -0.19 -18.55 -12.23
CA GLU A 363 -0.72 -17.33 -12.85
C GLU A 363 0.31 -16.19 -12.86
N LEU A 364 0.96 -15.97 -11.71
CA LEU A 364 1.96 -14.92 -11.54
C LEU A 364 3.20 -15.19 -12.39
N LEU A 365 3.69 -16.43 -12.42
CA LEU A 365 4.81 -16.83 -13.28
C LEU A 365 4.51 -16.62 -14.77
N HIS A 366 3.33 -17.03 -15.24
CA HIS A 366 2.92 -16.74 -16.62
C HIS A 366 2.81 -15.24 -16.90
N ALA A 367 2.35 -14.45 -15.92
CA ALA A 367 2.25 -13.00 -16.07
C ALA A 367 3.63 -12.32 -16.16
N LEU A 368 4.63 -12.84 -15.44
CA LEU A 368 6.03 -12.43 -15.54
C LEU A 368 6.61 -12.82 -16.90
N TRP A 369 6.47 -14.09 -17.30
CA TRP A 369 7.01 -14.62 -18.55
C TRP A 369 6.56 -13.79 -19.77
N ARG A 370 5.27 -13.45 -19.86
CA ARG A 370 4.73 -12.62 -20.96
C ARG A 370 5.31 -11.19 -21.03
N ARG A 371 6.01 -10.72 -20.00
CA ARG A 371 6.49 -9.34 -19.86
C ARG A 371 8.01 -9.24 -19.74
N ARG A 372 8.71 -10.38 -19.67
CA ARG A 372 10.15 -10.44 -19.41
C ARG A 372 10.97 -9.69 -20.47
N GLU A 373 10.57 -9.73 -21.74
CA GLU A 373 11.33 -9.12 -22.85
C GLU A 373 11.48 -7.60 -22.67
N THR A 374 10.46 -6.95 -22.11
CA THR A 374 10.52 -5.51 -21.78
C THR A 374 11.12 -5.25 -20.40
N ALA A 375 10.89 -6.13 -19.44
CA ALA A 375 11.24 -5.89 -18.04
C ALA A 375 12.68 -6.26 -17.68
N ARG A 376 13.17 -7.41 -18.14
CA ARG A 376 14.49 -7.95 -17.77
C ARG A 376 15.63 -7.00 -18.16
N PRO A 377 15.74 -6.49 -19.41
CA PRO A 377 16.82 -5.57 -19.77
C PRO A 377 16.81 -4.28 -18.93
N ALA A 378 15.61 -3.80 -18.58
CA ALA A 378 15.45 -2.60 -17.76
C ALA A 378 15.88 -2.82 -16.31
N LEU A 379 15.59 -3.99 -15.74
CA LEU A 379 16.00 -4.38 -14.38
C LEU A 379 17.52 -4.62 -14.31
N GLU A 380 18.09 -5.30 -15.30
CA GLU A 380 19.53 -5.52 -15.43
C GLU A 380 20.29 -4.20 -15.55
N HIS A 381 19.81 -3.29 -16.40
CA HIS A 381 20.37 -1.94 -16.49
C HIS A 381 20.35 -1.21 -15.14
N ALA A 382 19.26 -1.32 -14.39
CA ALA A 382 19.16 -0.65 -13.09
C ALA A 382 20.18 -1.19 -12.07
N VAL A 383 20.46 -2.49 -12.07
CA VAL A 383 21.52 -3.07 -11.23
C VAL A 383 22.89 -2.63 -11.72
N ALA A 384 23.14 -2.63 -13.03
CA ALA A 384 24.42 -2.22 -13.61
C ALA A 384 24.76 -0.76 -13.27
N VAL A 385 23.80 0.16 -13.40
CA VAL A 385 23.98 1.58 -13.02
C VAL A 385 24.26 1.75 -11.54
N ARG A 386 23.67 0.91 -10.68
CA ARG A 386 23.97 0.95 -9.24
C ARG A 386 25.37 0.43 -8.94
N ALA A 387 25.79 -0.64 -9.63
CA ALA A 387 27.11 -1.22 -9.45
C ALA A 387 28.22 -0.25 -9.89
N TRP A 388 28.01 0.49 -10.99
CA TRP A 388 28.95 1.44 -11.55
C TRP A 388 28.33 2.85 -11.69
N PRO A 389 28.44 3.72 -10.67
CA PRO A 389 27.82 5.04 -10.66
C PRO A 389 28.54 6.13 -11.49
N GLY A 390 29.48 5.76 -12.38
CA GLY A 390 30.32 6.70 -13.14
C GLY A 390 29.58 7.51 -14.22
N PRO A 391 30.08 8.71 -14.59
CA PRO A 391 29.38 9.61 -15.49
C PRO A 391 29.49 9.13 -16.94
N TRP A 392 28.35 8.82 -17.57
CA TRP A 392 28.24 8.73 -19.02
C TRP A 392 28.23 10.14 -19.63
N TYR A 393 29.35 10.85 -19.49
CA TYR A 393 29.73 11.91 -20.42
C TYR A 393 31.02 11.43 -21.08
N GLY A 394 30.86 10.86 -22.26
CA GLY A 394 31.97 10.38 -23.07
C GLY A 394 31.45 10.19 -24.49
N THR A 395 31.68 11.21 -25.31
CA THR A 395 31.96 11.03 -26.73
C THR A 395 32.75 9.73 -26.94
N PRO A 396 32.45 8.94 -27.99
CA PRO A 396 33.20 7.71 -28.24
C PRO A 396 34.66 8.09 -28.45
N VAL A 397 35.51 7.78 -27.47
CA VAL A 397 36.96 7.76 -27.64
C VAL A 397 37.25 6.52 -28.49
N PRO A 398 37.74 6.66 -29.73
CA PRO A 398 38.11 5.51 -30.54
C PRO A 398 39.31 4.82 -29.88
N GLY A 399 39.17 3.57 -29.44
CA GLY A 399 40.33 2.77 -29.05
C GLY A 399 40.16 1.74 -27.93
N HIS A 400 39.08 1.76 -27.14
CA HIS A 400 38.87 0.72 -26.11
C HIS A 400 37.90 -0.37 -26.57
N PRO A 401 38.31 -1.67 -26.55
CA PRO A 401 37.43 -2.76 -26.92
C PRO A 401 36.32 -2.91 -25.87
N GLN A 402 35.07 -2.88 -26.33
CA GLN A 402 33.91 -3.22 -25.52
C GLN A 402 34.04 -4.68 -25.04
N PRO A 403 33.70 -5.00 -23.77
CA PRO A 403 33.63 -6.38 -23.34
C PRO A 403 32.43 -7.04 -24.03
N ARG A 404 32.71 -7.89 -25.02
CA ARG A 404 31.72 -8.80 -25.61
C ARG A 404 31.32 -9.80 -24.55
N LEU A 405 30.06 -9.75 -24.10
CA LEU A 405 29.42 -10.88 -23.43
C LEU A 405 29.39 -12.06 -24.42
N GLN A 406 30.28 -13.02 -24.24
CA GLN A 406 30.27 -14.28 -24.98
C GLN A 406 29.07 -15.11 -24.54
N VAL A 407 28.10 -15.22 -25.44
CA VAL A 407 27.05 -16.24 -25.38
C VAL A 407 27.70 -17.57 -25.79
N HIS A 408 27.85 -18.52 -24.87
CA HIS A 408 28.25 -19.88 -25.18
C HIS A 408 27.09 -20.61 -25.89
N GLY A 409 27.28 -20.96 -27.16
CA GLY A 409 26.50 -21.96 -27.88
C GLY A 409 27.27 -23.28 -28.01
N PRO A 410 26.61 -24.45 -28.14
CA PRO A 410 27.28 -25.74 -28.07
C PRO A 410 28.07 -26.08 -29.35
N LEU A 411 29.22 -26.72 -29.13
CA LEU A 411 30.19 -27.21 -30.11
C LEU A 411 29.65 -28.37 -30.97
N ASN A 412 29.85 -28.28 -32.28
CA ASN A 412 30.03 -29.42 -33.21
C ASN A 412 30.76 -28.90 -34.47
N GLY A 413 31.95 -29.46 -34.76
CA GLY A 413 32.81 -29.12 -35.92
C GLY A 413 32.44 -29.86 -37.22
N PRO A 414 33.37 -30.11 -38.16
CA PRO A 414 34.66 -29.47 -38.41
C PRO A 414 34.77 -28.86 -39.84
N GLY A 415 35.88 -28.16 -40.09
CA GLY A 415 36.14 -27.29 -41.24
C GLY A 415 36.28 -27.95 -42.61
N ARG A 416 36.04 -27.13 -43.64
CA ARG A 416 36.32 -27.36 -45.05
C ARG A 416 37.31 -26.28 -45.52
N GLU A 417 38.52 -26.67 -45.89
CA GLU A 417 39.37 -25.92 -46.83
C GLU A 417 39.12 -26.43 -48.25
N PRO A 418 39.22 -25.57 -49.30
CA PRO A 418 39.14 -26.01 -50.68
C PRO A 418 40.48 -26.00 -51.43
N GLY A 419 40.81 -27.14 -52.03
CA GLY A 419 41.08 -27.23 -53.49
C GLY A 419 42.52 -27.12 -54.00
N HIS A 420 43.14 -28.27 -54.31
CA HIS A 420 44.01 -28.45 -55.48
C HIS A 420 44.01 -29.92 -55.96
N GLU A 421 43.74 -30.12 -57.25
CA GLU A 421 43.84 -31.35 -58.09
C GLU A 421 45.18 -31.32 -58.87
N PRO A 422 45.61 -32.34 -59.66
CA PRO A 422 45.17 -33.75 -59.82
C PRO A 422 46.36 -34.76 -59.76
N PRO A 423 46.16 -36.09 -60.04
CA PRO A 423 47.07 -37.17 -59.65
C PRO A 423 47.85 -37.82 -60.82
N ASP A 424 48.95 -38.51 -60.48
CA ASP A 424 49.57 -39.57 -61.28
C ASP A 424 49.55 -40.89 -60.51
N GLY A 425 49.06 -41.97 -61.15
CA GLY A 425 49.07 -43.36 -60.64
C GLY A 425 50.42 -44.07 -60.87
N PRO A 426 50.50 -45.42 -60.92
CA PRO A 426 49.46 -46.43 -60.71
C PRO A 426 49.87 -47.62 -59.80
N GLY A 427 48.90 -48.47 -59.45
CA GLY A 427 49.10 -49.93 -59.52
C GLY A 427 49.22 -50.71 -58.22
N GLY A 428 48.31 -51.68 -58.05
CA GLY A 428 48.65 -52.99 -57.49
C GLY A 428 47.85 -53.43 -56.26
N GLY A 429 47.14 -54.57 -56.38
CA GLY A 429 46.96 -55.48 -55.26
C GLY A 429 45.53 -55.85 -54.89
N ARG A 430 45.06 -56.97 -55.45
CA ARG A 430 43.85 -57.72 -55.08
C ARG A 430 43.95 -58.33 -53.67
N GLY A 431 42.80 -58.51 -53.00
CA GLY A 431 42.68 -59.44 -51.87
C GLY A 431 41.35 -59.31 -51.10
N ALA A 432 40.39 -60.18 -51.40
CA ALA A 432 39.16 -60.42 -50.62
C ALA A 432 39.40 -61.58 -49.61
N PRO A 433 38.43 -62.14 -48.83
CA PRO A 433 37.14 -61.64 -48.28
C PRO A 433 36.80 -62.11 -46.81
N TYR A 434 35.64 -61.66 -46.28
CA TYR A 434 34.72 -62.29 -45.26
C TYR A 434 35.05 -62.24 -43.73
N PRO A 435 34.06 -62.49 -42.81
CA PRO A 435 32.81 -61.73 -42.57
C PRO A 435 32.45 -61.48 -41.08
N ALA A 436 31.27 -60.87 -40.90
CA ALA A 436 30.57 -60.45 -39.68
C ALA A 436 30.39 -61.48 -38.55
N TYR A 437 30.35 -60.96 -37.31
CA TYR A 437 29.81 -61.65 -36.14
C TYR A 437 29.02 -60.70 -35.20
N ARG A 438 27.72 -60.97 -35.08
CA ARG A 438 26.78 -60.69 -33.97
C ARG A 438 25.78 -61.85 -34.02
N PRO A 439 25.31 -62.48 -32.93
CA PRO A 439 24.41 -61.79 -31.96
C PRO A 439 24.34 -62.40 -30.53
N TYR A 440 23.67 -61.69 -29.60
CA TYR A 440 22.76 -62.11 -28.48
C TYR A 440 22.54 -60.84 -27.63
N ARG A 441 21.38 -60.14 -27.60
CA ARG A 441 20.03 -60.40 -27.06
C ARG A 441 19.98 -60.79 -25.57
N SER A 442 19.59 -59.83 -24.75
CA SER A 442 18.36 -59.86 -23.92
C SER A 442 17.99 -58.44 -23.52
#